data_AF-A0A1T5NA19-F1
#
_entry.id   AF-A0A1T5NA19-F1
#
_cell.length_a   1.000
_cell.length_b   1.000
_cell.length_c   1.000
_cell.angle_alpha   90.00
_cell.angle_beta   90.00
_cell.angle_gamma   90.00
#
_symmetry.space_group_name_H-M   'P 1'
#
loop_
_entity.id
_entity.type
_entity.pdbx_description
1 polymer ?
#
loop_
_entity_poly.entity_id
_entity_poly.type
_entity_poly.pdbx_seq_one_letter_code
_entity_poly.pdbx_strand_id
1 'polypeptide(L)'
;MPGERERRFMQHAIALSRKGMDNGDGGPFGAIVVRGDEIVGEGWNQVLTSTDPTAHAEVVAIREACKRLGTFQLHDCEIYTSCEPCPMCLGAIYWARPQRVYYANTKEDAAAIDFDDSFIYREIEKDHTDKKIPLIALPDPEALNVFRRWKEKGDKKLY
;
A
#
# COMPACT_ATOMS: atom_id res chain seq x y z
N MET A 1 16.79 -13.38 -11.27
CA MET A 1 15.97 -14.29 -10.43
C MET A 1 16.24 -13.96 -8.97
N PRO A 2 15.25 -14.05 -8.07
CA PRO A 2 15.45 -13.77 -6.64
C PRO A 2 16.51 -14.69 -6.03
N GLY A 3 17.45 -14.10 -5.28
CA GLY A 3 18.50 -14.81 -4.56
C GLY A 3 18.13 -15.07 -3.10
N GLU A 4 19.13 -15.47 -2.31
CA GLU A 4 18.98 -15.76 -0.87
C GLU A 4 18.55 -14.52 -0.07
N ARG A 5 19.06 -13.35 -0.45
CA ARG A 5 18.71 -12.05 0.13
C ARG A 5 17.21 -11.78 0.02
N GLU A 6 16.64 -11.88 -1.17
CA GLU A 6 15.22 -11.62 -1.42
C GLU A 6 14.34 -12.63 -0.67
N ARG A 7 14.77 -13.90 -0.59
CA ARG A 7 14.04 -14.93 0.17
C ARG A 7 14.02 -14.65 1.66
N ARG A 8 15.13 -14.20 2.24
CA ARG A 8 15.20 -13.80 3.66
C ARG A 8 14.25 -12.65 3.97
N PHE A 9 14.22 -11.63 3.12
CA PHE A 9 13.29 -10.50 3.27
C PHE A 9 11.83 -10.91 3.12
N MET A 10 11.53 -11.78 2.16
CA MET A 10 10.18 -12.32 2.02
C MET A 10 9.75 -13.16 3.24
N GLN A 11 10.63 -14.00 3.78
CA GLN A 11 10.35 -14.75 5.00
C GLN A 11 10.05 -13.85 6.19
N HIS A 12 10.73 -12.71 6.28
CA HIS A 12 10.47 -11.71 7.32
C HIS A 12 9.08 -11.08 7.17
N ALA A 13 8.68 -10.69 5.95
CA ALA A 13 7.33 -10.20 5.68
C ALA A 13 6.25 -11.24 6.06
N ILE A 14 6.47 -12.52 5.74
CA ILE A 14 5.58 -13.64 6.13
C ILE A 14 5.57 -13.85 7.65
N ALA A 15 6.69 -13.63 8.34
CA ALA A 15 6.74 -13.73 9.80
C ALA A 15 5.91 -12.62 10.47
N LEU A 16 5.95 -11.40 9.94
CA LEU A 16 5.10 -10.29 10.41
C LEU A 16 3.62 -10.57 10.16
N SER A 17 3.27 -11.14 8.99
CA SER A 17 1.88 -11.46 8.66
C SER A 17 1.27 -12.47 9.64
N ARG A 18 2.01 -13.54 9.95
CA ARG A 18 1.61 -14.54 10.96
C ARG A 18 1.48 -13.90 12.34
N LYS A 19 2.47 -13.11 12.77
CA LYS A 19 2.46 -12.45 14.08
C LYS A 19 1.23 -11.56 14.25
N GLY A 20 0.92 -10.72 13.26
CA GLY A 20 -0.22 -9.81 13.31
C GLY A 20 -1.55 -10.56 13.40
N MET A 21 -1.72 -11.60 12.59
CA MET A 21 -2.90 -12.47 12.62
C MET A 21 -3.05 -13.18 13.97
N ASP A 22 -1.99 -13.83 14.45
CA ASP A 22 -2.02 -14.62 15.71
C ASP A 22 -2.32 -13.72 16.93
N ASN A 23 -1.91 -12.45 16.90
CA ASN A 23 -2.21 -11.46 17.92
C ASN A 23 -3.63 -10.88 17.83
N GLY A 24 -4.35 -11.12 16.73
CA GLY A 24 -5.65 -10.52 16.47
C GLY A 24 -5.60 -9.06 16.01
N ASP A 25 -4.43 -8.59 15.52
CA ASP A 25 -4.26 -7.21 15.05
C ASP A 25 -5.04 -6.93 13.74
N GLY A 26 -5.17 -7.96 12.91
CA GLY A 26 -5.75 -7.88 11.58
C GLY A 26 -5.60 -9.17 10.78
N GLY A 27 -5.77 -9.06 9.47
CA GLY A 27 -5.64 -10.19 8.53
C GLY A 27 -4.19 -10.70 8.35
N PRO A 28 -3.99 -11.82 7.63
CA PRO A 28 -2.69 -12.49 7.47
C PRO A 28 -1.77 -11.81 6.45
N PHE A 29 -1.53 -10.50 6.61
CA PHE A 29 -0.71 -9.70 5.70
C PHE A 29 0.44 -9.02 6.43
N GLY A 30 1.63 -9.07 5.81
CA GLY A 30 2.86 -8.50 6.33
C GLY A 30 3.71 -7.93 5.19
N ALA A 31 4.42 -6.84 5.45
CA ALA A 31 5.26 -6.18 4.48
C ALA A 31 6.47 -5.51 5.14
N ILE A 32 7.54 -5.36 4.37
CA ILE A 32 8.72 -4.58 4.77
C ILE A 32 9.19 -3.69 3.63
N VAL A 33 9.81 -2.57 4.01
CA VAL A 33 10.56 -1.69 3.11
C VAL A 33 12.04 -1.87 3.41
N VAL A 34 12.84 -2.11 2.37
CA VAL A 34 14.27 -2.38 2.46
C VAL A 34 15.04 -1.34 1.68
N ARG A 35 16.12 -0.78 2.26
CA ARG A 35 17.08 0.11 1.59
C ARG A 35 18.47 -0.53 1.64
N GLY A 36 19.00 -0.96 0.50
CA GLY A 36 20.22 -1.78 0.50
C GLY A 36 19.97 -3.11 1.22
N ASP A 37 20.66 -3.40 2.31
CA ASP A 37 20.40 -4.59 3.14
C ASP A 37 19.68 -4.30 4.47
N GLU A 38 19.24 -3.06 4.67
CA GLU A 38 18.60 -2.61 5.90
C GLU A 38 17.08 -2.56 5.75
N ILE A 39 16.36 -3.16 6.70
CA ILE A 39 14.92 -2.97 6.85
C ILE A 39 14.67 -1.59 7.46
N VAL A 40 14.04 -0.71 6.69
CA VAL A 40 13.74 0.68 7.08
C VAL A 40 12.28 0.89 7.47
N GLY A 41 11.41 -0.08 7.20
CA GLY A 41 10.04 -0.10 7.70
C GLY A 41 9.46 -1.52 7.72
N GLU A 42 8.64 -1.79 8.72
CA GLU A 42 7.93 -3.04 8.94
C GLU A 42 6.44 -2.76 9.08
N GLY A 43 5.62 -3.65 8.55
CA GLY A 43 4.18 -3.52 8.62
C GLY A 43 3.51 -4.87 8.63
N TRP A 44 2.39 -4.92 9.35
CA TRP A 44 1.41 -5.97 9.26
C TRP A 44 0.02 -5.33 9.22
N ASN A 45 -0.98 -6.09 8.82
CA ASN A 45 -2.35 -5.60 8.84
C ASN A 45 -2.76 -5.30 10.29
N GLN A 46 -3.15 -4.05 10.55
CA GLN A 46 -3.57 -3.56 11.86
C GLN A 46 -4.97 -2.97 11.81
N VAL A 47 -5.78 -3.36 10.81
CA VAL A 47 -7.11 -2.77 10.56
C VAL A 47 -8.01 -2.85 11.80
N LEU A 48 -7.96 -3.97 12.53
CA LEU A 48 -8.82 -4.19 13.69
C LEU A 48 -8.34 -3.39 14.90
N THR A 49 -7.04 -3.44 15.21
CA THR A 49 -6.51 -2.81 16.44
C THR A 49 -6.31 -1.30 16.32
N SER A 50 -6.02 -0.78 15.13
CA SER A 50 -5.91 0.66 14.90
C SER A 50 -7.25 1.33 14.57
N THR A 51 -8.31 0.55 14.32
CA THR A 51 -9.60 1.06 13.80
C THR A 51 -9.40 1.93 12.55
N ASP A 52 -8.42 1.58 11.72
CA ASP A 52 -8.06 2.27 10.47
C ASP A 52 -8.17 1.28 9.31
N PRO A 53 -9.19 1.38 8.42
CA PRO A 53 -9.31 0.48 7.28
C PRO A 53 -8.16 0.63 6.26
N THR A 54 -7.35 1.68 6.37
CA THR A 54 -6.16 1.89 5.52
C THR A 54 -4.90 1.25 6.10
N ALA A 55 -4.94 0.71 7.32
CA ALA A 55 -3.80 0.09 8.01
C ALA A 55 -3.46 -1.32 7.47
N HIS A 56 -3.35 -1.43 6.16
CA HIS A 56 -2.81 -2.60 5.47
C HIS A 56 -1.29 -2.67 5.65
N ALA A 57 -0.73 -3.88 5.55
CA ALA A 57 0.67 -4.12 5.84
C ALA A 57 1.62 -3.23 5.01
N GLU A 58 1.36 -3.08 3.71
CA GLU A 58 2.17 -2.26 2.80
C GLU A 58 2.05 -0.77 3.15
N VAL A 59 0.85 -0.29 3.48
CA VAL A 59 0.62 1.10 3.90
C VAL A 59 1.35 1.39 5.21
N VAL A 60 1.27 0.49 6.19
CA VAL A 60 1.95 0.62 7.48
C VAL A 60 3.47 0.65 7.28
N ALA A 61 4.02 -0.30 6.51
CA ALA A 61 5.46 -0.37 6.24
C ALA A 61 5.96 0.88 5.49
N ILE A 62 5.21 1.40 4.51
CA ILE A 62 5.54 2.64 3.79
C ILE A 62 5.52 3.84 4.75
N ARG A 63 4.48 3.96 5.59
CA ARG A 63 4.38 5.05 6.57
C ARG A 63 5.56 5.03 7.55
N GLU A 64 5.94 3.85 8.05
CA GLU A 64 7.08 3.70 8.96
C GLU A 64 8.39 4.07 8.27
N ALA A 65 8.64 3.54 7.06
CA ALA A 65 9.87 3.83 6.31
C ALA A 65 10.03 5.31 5.99
N CYS A 66 8.97 5.97 5.50
CA CYS A 66 8.95 7.40 5.25
C CYS A 66 9.26 8.21 6.51
N LYS A 67 8.66 7.85 7.65
CA LYS A 67 8.92 8.50 8.95
C LYS A 67 10.37 8.32 9.39
N ARG A 68 10.90 7.09 9.30
CA ARG A 68 12.29 6.77 9.71
C ARG A 68 13.32 7.50 8.84
N LEU A 69 13.08 7.57 7.53
CA LEU A 69 14.00 8.18 6.57
C LEU A 69 13.81 9.70 6.42
N GLY A 70 12.77 10.29 7.04
CA GLY A 70 12.48 11.71 6.93
C GLY A 70 12.11 12.15 5.50
N THR A 71 11.48 11.26 4.73
CA THR A 71 11.12 11.46 3.32
C THR A 71 9.68 11.01 3.07
N PHE A 72 9.10 11.45 1.96
CA PHE A 72 7.80 10.98 1.44
C PHE A 72 7.98 10.14 0.16
N GLN A 73 9.22 9.81 -0.18
CA GLN A 73 9.62 9.08 -1.38
C GLN A 73 10.66 8.01 -1.04
N LEU A 74 10.51 6.83 -1.62
CA LEU A 74 11.27 5.61 -1.34
C LEU A 74 12.12 5.17 -2.56
N HIS A 75 12.60 6.10 -3.38
CA HIS A 75 13.28 5.86 -4.67
C HIS A 75 14.45 4.86 -4.64
N ASP A 76 15.10 4.68 -3.49
CA ASP A 76 16.22 3.76 -3.28
C ASP A 76 15.86 2.55 -2.42
N CYS A 77 14.56 2.29 -2.27
CA CYS A 77 14.01 1.19 -1.50
C CYS A 77 13.31 0.16 -2.38
N GLU A 78 13.19 -1.05 -1.84
CA GLU A 78 12.39 -2.17 -2.37
C GLU A 78 11.30 -2.51 -1.34
N ILE A 79 10.15 -3.02 -1.80
CA ILE A 79 9.08 -3.51 -0.92
C ILE A 79 8.96 -5.02 -1.06
N TYR A 80 8.81 -5.72 0.05
CA TYR A 80 8.48 -7.14 0.12
C TYR A 80 7.16 -7.29 0.85
N THR A 81 6.17 -7.91 0.24
CA THR A 81 4.84 -8.11 0.81
C THR A 81 4.44 -9.58 0.77
N SER A 82 3.78 -10.08 1.81
CA SER A 82 3.36 -11.49 1.90
C SER A 82 2.25 -11.84 0.90
N CYS A 83 1.58 -10.84 0.34
CA CYS A 83 0.54 -11.01 -0.68
C CYS A 83 0.63 -9.90 -1.73
N GLU A 84 0.19 -10.18 -2.96
CA GLU A 84 0.03 -9.21 -4.03
C GLU A 84 -0.77 -7.99 -3.53
N PRO A 85 -0.31 -6.74 -3.79
CA PRO A 85 -0.99 -5.56 -3.27
C PRO A 85 -2.41 -5.38 -3.79
N CYS A 86 -3.36 -5.12 -2.89
CA CYS A 86 -4.70 -4.65 -3.24
C CYS A 86 -4.63 -3.26 -3.93
N PRO A 87 -5.71 -2.77 -4.57
CA PRO A 87 -5.65 -1.51 -5.31
C PRO A 87 -5.25 -0.27 -4.48
N MET A 88 -5.64 -0.23 -3.20
CA MET A 88 -5.22 0.83 -2.29
C MET A 88 -3.71 0.79 -2.05
N CYS A 89 -3.16 -0.38 -1.70
CA CYS A 89 -1.74 -0.57 -1.46
C CYS A 89 -0.93 -0.32 -2.74
N LEU A 90 -1.43 -0.77 -3.90
CA LEU A 90 -0.83 -0.48 -5.20
C LEU A 90 -0.74 1.04 -5.43
N GLY A 91 -1.81 1.78 -5.18
CA GLY A 91 -1.81 3.24 -5.23
C GLY A 91 -0.76 3.85 -4.28
N ALA A 92 -0.72 3.40 -3.03
CA ALA A 92 0.27 3.87 -2.05
C ALA A 92 1.72 3.61 -2.50
N ILE A 93 1.99 2.45 -3.09
CA ILE A 93 3.29 2.08 -3.67
C ILE A 93 3.66 3.04 -4.79
N TYR A 94 2.76 3.32 -5.73
CA TYR A 94 3.03 4.26 -6.83
C TYR A 94 3.27 5.69 -6.35
N TRP A 95 2.60 6.14 -5.29
CA TRP A 95 2.86 7.44 -4.66
C TRP A 95 4.21 7.48 -3.91
N ALA A 96 4.61 6.37 -3.30
CA ALA A 96 5.88 6.26 -2.58
C ALA A 96 7.10 6.04 -3.50
N ARG A 97 6.90 5.56 -4.72
CA ARG A 97 7.92 5.37 -5.78
C ARG A 97 9.14 4.51 -5.36
N PRO A 98 8.97 3.31 -4.77
CA PRO A 98 10.07 2.37 -4.61
C PRO A 98 10.58 1.86 -5.96
N GLN A 99 11.76 1.22 -5.97
CA GLN A 99 12.34 0.68 -7.20
C GLN A 99 11.56 -0.51 -7.76
N ARG A 100 11.00 -1.34 -6.87
CA ARG A 100 10.26 -2.55 -7.22
C ARG A 100 9.54 -3.11 -5.99
N VAL A 101 8.64 -4.06 -6.25
CA VAL A 101 7.90 -4.81 -5.25
C VAL A 101 8.08 -6.31 -5.50
N TYR A 102 8.32 -7.06 -4.45
CA TYR A 102 8.28 -8.51 -4.42
C TYR A 102 7.04 -8.95 -3.62
N TYR A 103 6.29 -9.94 -4.13
CA TYR A 103 5.14 -10.51 -3.43
C TYR A 103 5.22 -12.04 -3.38
N ALA A 104 4.56 -12.66 -2.39
CA ALA A 104 4.48 -14.11 -2.24
C ALA A 104 3.12 -14.67 -2.70
N ASN A 105 2.06 -14.53 -1.91
CA ASN A 105 0.72 -14.98 -2.29
C ASN A 105 0.12 -14.08 -3.37
N THR A 106 -0.82 -14.60 -4.17
CA THR A 106 -1.51 -13.81 -5.20
C THR A 106 -2.84 -13.25 -4.71
N LYS A 107 -3.43 -12.31 -5.46
CA LYS A 107 -4.79 -11.82 -5.19
C LYS A 107 -5.85 -12.93 -5.25
N GLU A 108 -5.62 -13.99 -6.02
CA GLU A 108 -6.49 -15.16 -6.07
C GLU A 108 -6.42 -15.97 -4.77
N ASP A 109 -5.23 -16.11 -4.18
CA ASP A 109 -5.06 -16.76 -2.88
C ASP A 109 -5.78 -15.98 -1.77
N ALA A 110 -5.70 -14.63 -1.79
CA ALA A 110 -6.42 -13.78 -0.87
C ALA A 110 -7.94 -13.88 -1.04
N ALA A 111 -8.42 -13.90 -2.30
CA ALA A 111 -9.84 -14.04 -2.60
C ALA A 111 -10.40 -15.40 -2.16
N ALA A 112 -9.60 -16.47 -2.19
CA ALA A 112 -10.02 -17.80 -1.75
C ALA A 112 -10.29 -17.90 -0.23
N ILE A 113 -9.86 -16.91 0.55
CA ILE A 113 -10.10 -16.80 1.99
C ILE A 113 -10.95 -15.57 2.34
N ASP A 114 -11.85 -15.18 1.43
CA ASP A 114 -12.86 -14.14 1.59
C ASP A 114 -12.36 -12.69 1.70
N PHE A 115 -11.13 -12.39 1.23
CA PHE A 115 -10.70 -10.99 1.05
C PHE A 115 -11.17 -10.40 -0.29
N ASP A 116 -11.64 -9.15 -0.22
CA ASP A 116 -12.25 -8.42 -1.34
C ASP A 116 -11.25 -7.85 -2.36
N ASP A 117 -9.98 -8.25 -2.33
CA ASP A 117 -8.93 -7.66 -3.18
C ASP A 117 -9.30 -7.73 -4.67
N SER A 118 -9.80 -8.89 -5.12
CA SER A 118 -10.29 -9.09 -6.48
C SER A 118 -11.59 -8.34 -6.80
N PHE A 119 -12.42 -8.05 -5.79
CA PHE A 119 -13.64 -7.26 -5.96
C PHE A 119 -13.30 -5.81 -6.26
N ILE A 120 -12.39 -5.19 -5.50
CA ILE A 120 -12.02 -3.78 -5.68
C ILE A 120 -11.36 -3.55 -7.06
N TYR A 121 -10.52 -4.47 -7.53
CA TYR A 121 -9.96 -4.38 -8.89
C TYR A 121 -11.05 -4.35 -9.97
N ARG A 122 -12.10 -5.18 -9.84
CA ARG A 122 -13.24 -5.17 -10.78
C ARG A 122 -14.08 -3.90 -10.67
N GLU A 123 -14.21 -3.34 -9.48
CA GLU A 123 -14.93 -2.07 -9.29
C GLU A 123 -14.24 -0.91 -10.01
N ILE A 124 -12.90 -0.92 -10.14
CA ILE A 124 -12.16 0.15 -10.85
C ILE A 124 -12.56 0.24 -12.31
N GLU A 125 -12.76 -0.89 -12.98
CA GLU A 125 -13.06 -0.97 -14.42
C GLU A 125 -14.49 -0.56 -14.78
N LYS A 126 -15.41 -0.50 -13.81
CA LYS A 126 -16.81 -0.10 -14.05
C LYS A 126 -16.96 1.40 -14.26
N ASP A 127 -18.00 1.78 -15.01
CA ASP A 127 -18.46 3.17 -15.07
C ASP A 127 -18.78 3.71 -13.66
N HIS A 128 -18.55 5.01 -13.46
CA HIS A 128 -18.63 5.65 -12.14
C HIS A 128 -19.98 5.44 -11.44
N THR A 129 -21.08 5.48 -12.17
CA THR A 129 -22.44 5.29 -11.63
C THR A 129 -22.78 3.83 -11.35
N ASP A 130 -22.06 2.89 -11.96
CA ASP A 130 -22.37 1.45 -11.93
C ASP A 130 -21.54 0.70 -10.88
N LYS A 131 -20.62 1.41 -10.22
CA LYS A 131 -19.90 0.91 -9.05
C LYS A 131 -20.87 0.63 -7.90
N LYS A 132 -20.57 -0.39 -7.09
CA LYS A 132 -21.29 -0.69 -5.84
C LYS A 132 -21.30 0.50 -4.88
N ILE A 133 -20.23 1.29 -4.90
CA ILE A 133 -20.17 2.62 -4.30
C ILE A 133 -20.11 3.63 -5.46
N PRO A 134 -21.25 4.21 -5.88
CA PRO A 134 -21.29 5.10 -7.03
C PRO A 134 -20.47 6.36 -6.83
N LEU A 135 -19.69 6.75 -7.85
CA LEU A 135 -19.00 8.03 -7.90
C LEU A 135 -19.90 9.03 -8.63
N ILE A 136 -20.55 9.91 -7.87
CA ILE A 136 -21.47 10.91 -8.42
C ILE A 136 -20.70 12.22 -8.63
N ALA A 137 -20.59 12.67 -9.88
CA ALA A 137 -19.90 13.92 -10.19
C ALA A 137 -20.73 15.14 -9.77
N LEU A 138 -20.11 16.03 -8.97
CA LEU A 138 -20.68 17.32 -8.57
C LEU A 138 -19.68 18.43 -8.92
N PRO A 139 -19.64 18.90 -10.18
CA PRO A 139 -18.64 19.87 -10.62
C PRO A 139 -18.86 21.25 -9.99
N ASP A 140 -17.78 21.86 -9.49
CA ASP A 140 -17.77 23.20 -8.89
C ASP A 140 -16.63 24.04 -9.50
N PRO A 141 -16.91 25.24 -10.06
CA PRO A 141 -15.87 26.13 -10.60
C PRO A 141 -14.77 26.49 -9.60
N GLU A 142 -15.06 26.56 -8.30
CA GLU A 142 -14.09 26.86 -7.26
C GLU A 142 -13.11 25.70 -7.06
N ALA A 143 -13.54 24.44 -7.22
CA ALA A 143 -12.64 23.30 -7.19
C ALA A 143 -11.57 23.38 -8.31
N LEU A 144 -11.96 23.84 -9.50
CA LEU A 144 -11.02 24.10 -10.60
C LEU A 144 -10.12 25.31 -10.32
N ASN A 145 -10.64 26.34 -9.65
CA ASN A 145 -9.86 27.50 -9.24
C ASN A 145 -8.72 27.11 -8.28
N VAL A 146 -8.98 26.19 -7.34
CA VAL A 146 -7.93 25.64 -6.45
C VAL A 146 -6.79 24.99 -7.24
N PHE A 147 -7.09 24.23 -8.30
CA PHE A 147 -6.05 23.67 -9.19
C PHE A 147 -5.25 24.73 -9.93
N ARG A 148 -5.88 25.83 -10.38
CA ARG A 148 -5.17 26.97 -10.99
C ARG A 148 -4.23 27.64 -9.98
N ARG A 149 -4.71 27.86 -8.75
CA ARG A 149 -3.89 28.41 -7.66
C ARG A 149 -2.69 27.52 -7.33
N TRP A 150 -2.86 26.20 -7.32
CA TRP A 150 -1.72 25.27 -7.16
C TRP A 150 -0.70 25.42 -8.30
N LYS A 151 -1.15 25.55 -9.55
CA LYS A 151 -0.28 25.78 -10.71
C LYS A 151 0.54 27.08 -10.57
N GLU A 152 -0.03 28.12 -9.99
CA GLU A 152 0.63 29.42 -9.79
C GLU A 152 1.45 29.51 -8.50
N LYS A 153 1.22 28.63 -7.52
CA LYS A 153 1.95 28.60 -6.25
C LYS A 153 3.46 28.39 -6.50
N GLY A 154 4.27 29.38 -6.13
CA GLY A 154 5.72 29.42 -6.39
C GLY A 154 6.57 28.53 -5.47
N ASP A 155 6.05 28.21 -4.28
CA ASP A 155 6.69 27.37 -3.25
C ASP A 155 6.10 25.96 -3.19
N LYS A 156 5.38 25.51 -4.24
CA LYS A 156 4.79 24.18 -4.24
C LYS A 156 5.87 23.09 -4.27
N LYS A 157 5.64 22.02 -3.52
CA LYS A 157 6.41 20.79 -3.59
C LYS A 157 5.57 19.73 -4.31
N LEU A 158 6.08 19.21 -5.41
CA LEU A 158 5.46 18.08 -6.10
C LEU A 158 5.74 16.79 -5.33
N TYR A 159 4.81 15.86 -5.41
CA TYR A 159 4.85 14.57 -4.76
C TYR A 159 4.21 13.50 -5.63
#